data_AF-A0A2K1KEB4-F1
#
_entry.id   AF-A0A2K1KEB4-F1
#
_cell.length_a   1.000
_cell.length_b   1.000
_cell.length_c   1.000
_cell.angle_alpha   90.00
_cell.angle_beta   90.00
_cell.angle_gamma   90.00
#
_symmetry.space_group_name_H-M   'P 1'
#
loop_
_entity.id
_entity.type
_entity.pdbx_description
1 polymer ?
#
loop_
_entity_poly.entity_id
_entity_poly.type
_entity_poly.pdbx_seq_one_letter_code
_entity_poly.pdbx_strand_id
1 'polypeptide(L)'
;MSNGISALILVNGTTTKKFDLQIFTKIYRYIDATQALEFFMTLPIIDITKTIYLAWIDQSQVDFYKINEISCVILVANQQILNI
;
A
#
# COMPACT_ATOMS: atom_id res chain seq x y z
N MET A 1 -12.30 -8.29 16.84
CA MET A 1 -11.67 -7.13 17.51
C MET A 1 -10.30 -7.53 17.99
N SER A 2 -9.31 -6.66 17.80
CA SER A 2 -7.92 -6.87 18.22
C SER A 2 -7.41 -5.63 18.96
N ASN A 3 -6.53 -5.83 19.94
CA ASN A 3 -5.80 -4.75 20.61
C ASN A 3 -4.35 -4.76 20.15
N GLY A 4 -3.85 -3.63 19.63
CA GLY A 4 -2.47 -3.51 19.15
C GLY A 4 -2.08 -2.05 18.90
N ILE A 5 -0.78 -1.76 18.99
CA ILE A 5 -0.20 -0.43 18.73
C ILE A 5 1.00 -0.62 17.82
N SER A 6 1.14 0.26 16.82
CA SER A 6 2.30 0.32 15.92
C SER A 6 2.80 1.76 15.80
N ALA A 7 4.11 1.94 15.67
CA ALA A 7 4.74 3.23 15.41
C ALA A 7 5.73 3.12 14.25
N LEU A 8 5.79 4.18 13.43
CA LEU A 8 6.75 4.31 12.34
C LEU A 8 7.47 5.66 12.48
N ILE A 9 8.79 5.67 12.32
CA ILE A 9 9.61 6.89 12.30
C ILE A 9 10.00 7.17 10.85
N LEU A 10 9.66 8.36 10.37
CA LEU A 10 10.03 8.82 9.03
C LEU A 10 11.10 9.91 9.13
N VAL A 11 12.11 9.80 8.29
CA VAL A 11 13.23 10.73 8.22
C VAL A 11 13.55 11.03 6.77
N ASN A 12 13.95 12.27 6.49
CA ASN A 12 14.38 12.65 5.14
C ASN A 12 15.83 12.18 4.88
N GLY A 13 16.20 12.08 3.59
CA GLY A 13 17.51 11.56 3.19
C GLY A 13 18.72 12.38 3.66
N THR A 14 18.53 13.64 4.08
CA THR A 14 19.61 14.46 4.66
C THR A 14 19.84 14.09 6.12
N THR A 15 18.77 13.87 6.89
CA THR A 15 18.82 13.43 8.29
C THR A 15 19.41 12.03 8.40
N THR A 16 19.05 11.12 7.50
CA THR A 16 19.61 9.76 7.49
C THR A 16 21.12 9.77 7.35
N LYS A 17 21.66 10.58 6.44
CA LYS A 17 23.11 10.74 6.26
C LYS A 17 23.78 11.45 7.44
N LYS A 18 23.14 12.49 7.99
CA LYS A 18 23.69 13.28 9.10
C LYS A 18 23.90 12.44 10.36
N PHE A 19 22.99 11.51 10.63
CA PHE A 19 23.01 10.68 11.84
C PHE A 19 23.38 9.21 11.57
N ASP A 20 23.88 8.90 10.36
CA ASP A 20 24.27 7.56 9.93
C ASP A 20 23.21 6.47 10.25
N LEU A 21 21.94 6.80 9.94
CA LEU A 21 20.81 5.93 10.27
C LEU A 21 20.71 4.79 9.26
N GLN A 22 20.58 3.56 9.77
CA GLN A 22 20.24 2.40 8.94
C GLN A 22 18.81 2.53 8.42
N ILE A 23 18.63 2.43 7.10
CA ILE A 23 17.34 2.57 6.44
C ILE A 23 16.86 1.20 5.97
N PHE A 24 15.70 0.78 6.48
CA PHE A 24 15.08 -0.50 6.12
C PHE A 24 14.27 -0.42 4.83
N THR A 25 13.60 0.72 4.59
CA THR A 25 12.73 0.90 3.43
C THR A 25 12.58 2.37 3.07
N LYS A 26 12.04 2.63 1.87
CA LYS A 26 11.69 3.96 1.37
C LYS A 26 10.23 3.94 0.92
N ILE A 27 9.46 4.94 1.34
CA ILE A 27 8.12 5.16 0.80
C ILE A 27 8.28 5.80 -0.57
N TYR A 28 7.81 5.13 -1.61
CA TYR A 28 7.95 5.60 -2.99
C TYR A 28 6.80 6.51 -3.40
N ARG A 29 5.57 6.04 -3.22
CA ARG A 29 4.34 6.81 -3.44
C ARG A 29 3.24 6.41 -2.45
N TYR A 30 2.28 7.31 -2.31
CA TYR A 30 1.05 7.13 -1.56
C TYR A 30 -0.09 7.74 -2.40
N ILE A 31 -1.25 7.11 -2.36
CA ILE A 31 -2.50 7.68 -2.88
C ILE A 31 -3.63 7.39 -1.90
N ASP A 32 -4.61 8.28 -1.91
CA ASP A 32 -5.88 8.12 -1.24
C ASP A 32 -6.96 8.23 -2.31
N ALA A 33 -7.43 7.10 -2.83
CA ALA A 33 -8.54 7.12 -3.78
C ALA A 33 -9.87 7.17 -3.04
N THR A 34 -10.88 7.68 -3.74
CA THR A 34 -12.25 7.74 -3.22
C THR A 34 -13.20 7.17 -4.25
N GLN A 35 -14.24 6.49 -3.79
CA GLN A 35 -15.36 6.01 -4.59
C GLN A 35 -16.63 5.99 -3.72
N ALA A 36 -17.77 5.67 -4.34
CA ALA A 36 -19.03 5.56 -3.61
C ALA A 36 -19.01 4.43 -2.56
N LEU A 37 -19.72 4.63 -1.44
CA LEU A 37 -19.65 3.78 -0.26
C LEU A 37 -20.05 2.33 -0.56
N GLU A 38 -21.04 2.14 -1.44
CA GLU A 38 -21.51 0.84 -1.90
C GLU A 38 -20.42 0.01 -2.60
N PHE A 39 -19.37 0.64 -3.12
CA PHE A 39 -18.24 -0.03 -3.77
C PHE A 39 -17.01 -0.14 -2.88
N PHE A 40 -17.05 0.28 -1.62
CA PHE A 40 -15.88 0.32 -0.72
C PHE A 40 -15.03 -0.96 -0.72
N MET A 41 -15.66 -2.14 -0.88
CA MET A 41 -14.98 -3.43 -0.94
C MET A 41 -13.94 -3.54 -2.07
N THR A 42 -14.09 -2.80 -3.17
CA THR A 42 -13.17 -2.80 -4.32
C THR A 42 -12.27 -1.57 -4.36
N LEU A 43 -12.25 -0.75 -3.29
CA LEU A 43 -11.37 0.44 -3.22
C LEU A 43 -9.89 0.09 -3.38
N PRO A 44 -9.38 -1.02 -2.79
CA PRO A 44 -7.98 -1.39 -2.93
C PRO A 44 -7.53 -1.58 -4.39
N ILE A 45 -8.40 -2.04 -5.30
CA ILE A 45 -8.08 -2.12 -6.74
C ILE A 45 -7.73 -0.74 -7.29
N ILE A 46 -8.52 0.29 -6.96
CA ILE A 46 -8.30 1.66 -7.43
C ILE A 46 -6.99 2.22 -6.84
N ASP A 47 -6.78 2.03 -5.54
CA ASP A 47 -5.56 2.49 -4.86
C ASP A 47 -4.30 1.85 -5.43
N ILE A 48 -4.30 0.51 -5.58
CA ILE A 48 -3.15 -0.24 -6.09
C ILE A 48 -2.86 0.15 -7.54
N THR A 49 -3.88 0.14 -8.41
CA THR A 49 -3.70 0.47 -9.84
C THR A 49 -3.18 1.89 -10.02
N LYS A 50 -3.76 2.87 -9.30
CA LYS A 50 -3.29 4.25 -9.37
C LYS A 50 -1.89 4.42 -8.76
N THR A 51 -1.56 3.72 -7.68
CA THR A 51 -0.24 3.78 -7.06
C THR A 51 0.83 3.28 -8.00
N ILE A 52 0.61 2.14 -8.66
CA ILE A 52 1.53 1.55 -9.64
C ILE A 52 1.71 2.50 -10.84
N TYR A 53 0.60 2.98 -11.41
CA TYR A 53 0.62 3.92 -12.53
C TYR A 53 1.41 5.19 -12.19
N LEU A 54 1.11 5.76 -11.02
CA LEU A 54 1.81 6.93 -10.54
C LEU A 54 3.28 6.59 -10.33
N ALA A 55 3.62 5.51 -9.64
CA ALA A 55 4.99 5.11 -9.37
C ALA A 55 5.82 4.83 -10.64
N TRP A 56 5.20 4.81 -11.82
CA TRP A 56 5.88 4.53 -13.09
C TRP A 56 6.62 3.18 -13.06
N ILE A 57 6.03 2.19 -12.38
CA ILE A 57 6.50 0.82 -12.31
C ILE A 57 5.51 -0.10 -13.00
N ASP A 58 5.98 -1.27 -13.42
CA ASP A 58 5.11 -2.35 -13.89
C ASP A 58 4.61 -3.22 -12.71
N GLN A 59 3.44 -3.85 -12.87
CA GLN A 59 2.92 -4.78 -11.88
C GLN A 59 3.89 -5.93 -11.59
N SER A 60 4.64 -6.39 -12.60
CA SER A 60 5.65 -7.44 -12.47
C SER A 60 6.84 -7.06 -11.58
N GLN A 61 6.98 -5.78 -11.22
CA GLN A 61 8.04 -5.27 -10.34
C GLN A 61 7.60 -5.26 -8.86
N VAL A 62 6.36 -5.66 -8.57
CA VAL A 62 5.84 -5.74 -7.21
C VAL A 62 5.97 -7.18 -6.72
N ASP A 63 6.86 -7.40 -5.74
CA ASP A 63 7.07 -8.74 -5.17
C ASP A 63 5.92 -9.19 -4.26
N PHE A 64 5.33 -8.25 -3.52
CA PHE A 64 4.31 -8.55 -2.51
C PHE A 64 3.21 -7.49 -2.46
N TYR A 65 1.97 -7.97 -2.33
CA TYR A 65 0.79 -7.13 -2.09
C TYR A 65 0.28 -7.35 -0.66
N LYS A 66 0.07 -6.26 0.07
CA LYS A 66 -0.62 -6.28 1.36
C LYS A 66 -1.95 -5.56 1.23
N ILE A 67 -3.03 -6.33 1.14
CA ILE A 67 -4.40 -5.84 1.17
C ILE A 67 -4.97 -6.12 2.57
N ASN A 68 -5.65 -5.14 3.18
CA ASN A 68 -6.21 -5.35 4.52
C ASN A 68 -7.34 -6.39 4.48
N GLU A 69 -7.30 -7.36 5.39
CA GLU A 69 -8.20 -8.52 5.40
C GLU A 69 -9.43 -8.27 6.27
N ILE A 70 -10.27 -7.33 5.85
CA ILE A 70 -11.53 -7.04 6.56
C ILE A 70 -12.51 -8.22 6.46
N SER A 71 -12.46 -8.97 5.35
CA SER A 71 -13.21 -10.20 5.09
C SER A 71 -12.55 -10.99 3.94
N CYS A 72 -12.69 -12.31 3.93
CA CYS A 72 -12.15 -13.16 2.86
C CYS A 72 -12.74 -12.84 1.48
N VAL A 73 -14.02 -12.47 1.42
CA VAL A 73 -14.69 -12.11 0.14
C VAL A 73 -14.02 -10.88 -0.47
N ILE A 74 -13.64 -9.90 0.35
CA ILE A 74 -12.95 -8.68 -0.09
C ILE A 74 -11.59 -9.05 -0.65
N LEU A 75 -10.79 -9.82 0.10
CA LEU A 75 -9.44 -10.21 -0.32
C LEU A 75 -9.47 -10.95 -1.66
N VAL A 76 -10.28 -12.01 -1.76
CA VAL A 76 -10.38 -12.85 -2.97
C VAL A 76 -10.87 -12.04 -4.17
N ALA A 77 -11.88 -11.19 -4.00
CA ALA A 77 -12.39 -10.36 -5.09
C ALA A 77 -11.32 -9.38 -5.61
N ASN A 78 -10.57 -8.73 -4.72
CA ASN A 78 -9.51 -7.80 -5.12
C ASN A 78 -8.36 -8.54 -5.83
N GLN A 79 -7.94 -9.71 -5.34
CA GLN A 79 -6.91 -10.53 -5.96
C GLN A 79 -7.29 -10.98 -7.37
N GLN A 80 -8.52 -11.48 -7.54
CA GLN A 80 -9.03 -11.91 -8.85
C GLN A 80 -9.08 -10.76 -9.86
N ILE A 81 -9.50 -9.56 -9.44
CA ILE A 81 -9.60 -8.40 -10.33
C ILE A 81 -8.22 -7.83 -10.68
N LEU A 82 -7.28 -7.83 -9.72
CA LEU A 82 -5.89 -7.40 -9.93
C LEU A 82 -5.03 -8.46 -10.61
N ASN A 83 -5.51 -9.69 -10.73
CA ASN A 83 -4.78 -10.84 -11.23
C ASN A 83 -3.46 -11.08 -10.48
N ILE A 84 -3.54 -11.11 -9.14
CA ILE A 84 -2.44 -11.32 -8.18
C ILE A 84 -2.73 -12.46 -7.21
#